data_AF-A0A2T4V8A7-F1
#
_entry.id   AF-A0A2T4V8A7-F1
#
_cell.length_a   1.000
_cell.length_b   1.000
_cell.length_c   1.000
_cell.angle_alpha   90.00
_cell.angle_beta   90.00
_cell.angle_gamma   90.00
#
_symmetry.space_group_name_H-M   'P 1'
#
loop_
_entity.id
_entity.type
_entity.pdbx_description
1 polymer ?
#
loop_
_entity_poly.entity_id
_entity_poly.type
_entity_poly.pdbx_seq_one_letter_code
_entity_poly.pdbx_strand_id
1 'polypeptide(L)'
;MRESRSVKTLRSSLTRLAVLLLGLLTLPVLAADKPTVAVLYFDYEGDTAGMKLLKKGLAQMLISDLSAHESVRLVERERLQQVLDELKLNQSDKFDPETANRIGKLLGARYLVMGGYFDVMNTLRVDARVVETETGRIIRSVGADSTPDRFLTLEQTLAQDLRAVFEELTATAEPGKAPAKPKPARGKPRRLTRDTALRYARALDAKDRKDLETAKKELTAVVKAQPDFQLASTELALLMK
;
A
#
# COMPACT_ATOMS: atom_id res chain seq x y z
N MET A 1 6.58 45.97 -72.23
CA MET A 1 7.35 44.78 -71.80
C MET A 1 8.18 45.24 -70.60
N ARG A 2 8.03 44.61 -69.42
CA ARG A 2 8.04 45.23 -68.05
C ARG A 2 6.64 45.82 -67.79
N GLU A 3 5.84 45.39 -66.82
CA GLU A 3 6.12 45.06 -65.42
C GLU A 3 5.29 43.84 -64.95
N SER A 4 5.93 42.74 -64.57
CA SER A 4 5.26 41.62 -63.91
C SER A 4 6.24 40.93 -62.95
N ARG A 5 6.67 41.67 -61.92
CA ARG A 5 7.54 41.12 -60.87
C ARG A 5 7.14 41.49 -59.43
N SER A 6 6.16 42.37 -59.21
CA SER A 6 5.90 42.92 -57.87
C SER A 6 4.97 42.09 -56.97
N VAL A 7 4.20 41.13 -57.50
CA VAL A 7 3.15 40.43 -56.71
C VAL A 7 3.67 39.15 -56.01
N LYS A 8 4.86 38.66 -56.38
CA LYS A 8 5.36 37.34 -55.92
C LYS A 8 6.06 37.36 -54.56
N THR A 9 6.45 38.53 -54.04
CA THR A 9 7.21 38.64 -52.78
C THR A 9 6.33 38.82 -51.53
N LEU A 10 5.07 39.23 -51.69
CA LEU A 10 4.18 39.50 -50.55
C LEU A 10 3.48 38.25 -49.99
N ARG A 11 3.37 37.18 -50.79
CA ARG A 11 2.73 35.91 -50.37
C ARG A 11 3.64 34.96 -49.57
N SER A 12 4.95 35.16 -49.60
CA SER A 12 5.92 34.30 -48.90
C SER A 12 6.28 34.76 -47.48
N SER A 13 5.83 35.96 -47.09
CA SER A 13 6.18 36.56 -45.79
C SER A 13 5.12 36.34 -44.71
N LEU A 14 3.86 36.07 -45.08
CA LEU A 14 2.81 35.71 -44.10
C LEU A 14 2.84 34.23 -43.72
N THR A 15 3.25 33.34 -44.63
CA THR A 15 3.33 31.89 -44.35
C THR A 15 4.51 31.51 -43.47
N ARG A 16 5.54 32.35 -43.37
CA ARG A 16 6.66 32.14 -42.43
C ARG A 16 6.37 32.62 -41.01
N LEU A 17 5.39 33.51 -40.82
CA LEU A 17 5.03 34.03 -39.49
C LEU A 17 3.97 33.18 -38.78
N ALA A 18 3.13 32.46 -39.54
CA ALA A 18 2.12 31.55 -38.97
C ALA A 18 2.70 30.20 -38.48
N VAL A 19 3.87 29.79 -38.96
CA VAL A 19 4.52 28.53 -38.54
C VAL A 19 5.41 28.72 -37.31
N LEU A 20 5.75 29.97 -36.93
CA LEU A 20 6.55 30.24 -35.74
C LEU A 20 5.73 30.35 -34.44
N LEU A 21 4.39 30.47 -34.51
CA LEU A 21 3.51 30.51 -33.34
C LEU A 21 2.93 29.15 -32.94
N LEU A 22 3.17 28.10 -33.74
CA LEU A 22 2.75 26.72 -33.47
C LEU A 22 3.89 25.87 -32.88
N GLY A 23 4.93 26.53 -32.37
CA GLY A 23 6.04 25.90 -31.67
C GLY A 23 5.93 26.18 -30.18
N LEU A 24 5.55 25.14 -29.43
CA LEU A 24 5.93 24.94 -28.04
C LEU A 24 5.14 25.68 -26.95
N LEU A 25 3.88 25.29 -26.77
CA LEU A 25 3.28 25.23 -25.43
C LEU A 25 3.23 23.78 -24.96
N THR A 26 4.38 23.11 -24.88
CA THR A 26 4.48 21.88 -24.08
C THR A 26 4.51 22.31 -22.62
N LEU A 27 3.33 22.55 -22.05
CA LEU A 27 3.22 22.59 -20.60
C LEU A 27 3.77 21.24 -20.10
N PRO A 28 4.80 21.22 -19.24
CA PRO A 28 5.15 19.99 -18.58
C PRO A 28 3.90 19.58 -17.81
N VAL A 29 3.27 18.48 -18.23
CA VAL A 29 2.34 17.76 -17.36
C VAL A 29 3.18 17.43 -16.15
N LEU A 30 3.00 18.18 -15.05
CA LEU A 30 3.47 17.73 -13.76
C LEU A 30 2.76 16.41 -13.53
N ALA A 31 3.47 15.31 -13.74
CA ALA A 31 3.01 14.01 -13.27
C ALA A 31 2.70 14.19 -11.79
N ALA A 32 1.44 13.97 -11.41
CA ALA A 32 1.02 14.18 -10.05
C ALA A 32 1.81 13.21 -9.17
N ASP A 33 2.57 13.72 -8.20
CA ASP A 33 3.39 12.86 -7.35
C ASP A 33 2.47 11.86 -6.63
N LYS A 34 2.87 10.59 -6.64
CA LYS A 34 2.04 9.50 -6.13
C LYS A 34 1.85 9.71 -4.62
N PRO A 35 0.61 9.66 -4.11
CA PRO A 35 0.38 9.85 -2.70
C PRO A 35 1.05 8.73 -1.91
N THR A 36 1.72 9.12 -0.83
CA THR A 36 2.31 8.18 0.13
C THR A 36 1.22 7.62 1.03
N VAL A 37 1.21 6.30 1.22
CA VAL A 37 0.24 5.56 2.03
C VAL A 37 0.98 4.76 3.10
N ALA A 38 0.55 4.88 4.35
CA ALA A 38 1.01 4.01 5.43
C ALA A 38 -0.11 3.04 5.84
N VAL A 39 0.21 1.76 5.96
CA VAL A 39 -0.70 0.74 6.48
C VAL A 39 -0.35 0.50 7.95
N LEU A 40 -1.23 0.92 8.85
CA LEU A 40 -1.07 0.76 10.28
C LEU A 40 -1.38 -0.69 10.72
N TYR A 41 -1.01 -1.02 11.96
CA TYR A 41 -1.38 -2.31 12.54
C TYR A 41 -2.86 -2.31 12.89
N PHE A 42 -3.57 -3.33 12.43
CA PHE A 42 -5.01 -3.48 12.64
C PHE A 42 -5.30 -3.94 14.07
N ASP A 43 -6.30 -3.37 14.72
CA ASP A 43 -6.66 -3.76 16.08
C ASP A 43 -7.49 -5.05 16.10
N TYR A 44 -7.15 -5.96 17.00
CA TYR A 44 -7.96 -7.15 17.23
C TYR A 44 -9.03 -6.87 18.29
N GLU A 45 -10.30 -7.07 17.94
CA GLU A 45 -11.45 -6.78 18.81
C GLU A 45 -12.01 -8.03 19.53
N GLY A 46 -11.16 -9.04 19.75
CA GLY A 46 -11.53 -10.24 20.51
C GLY A 46 -10.54 -10.61 21.61
N ASP A 47 -10.81 -11.74 22.28
CA ASP A 47 -10.03 -12.23 23.42
C ASP A 47 -9.14 -13.43 23.11
N THR A 48 -9.16 -13.94 21.88
CA THR A 48 -8.38 -15.11 21.49
C THR A 48 -6.88 -14.82 21.57
N ALA A 49 -6.20 -15.50 22.50
CA ALA A 49 -4.76 -15.40 22.67
C ALA A 49 -4.03 -15.76 21.37
N GLY A 50 -3.06 -14.92 20.98
CA GLY A 50 -2.33 -15.06 19.72
C GLY A 50 -2.91 -14.29 18.53
N MET A 51 -4.23 -14.05 18.48
CA MET A 51 -4.83 -13.26 17.39
C MET A 51 -4.30 -11.83 17.37
N LYS A 52 -4.01 -11.24 18.54
CA LYS A 52 -3.41 -9.90 18.66
C LYS A 52 -2.12 -9.72 17.86
N LEU A 53 -1.39 -10.80 17.55
CA LEU A 53 -0.16 -10.71 16.78
C LEU A 53 -0.42 -10.60 15.28
N LEU A 54 -1.56 -11.12 14.79
CA LEU A 54 -1.89 -11.16 13.37
C LEU A 54 -1.82 -9.78 12.69
N LYS A 55 -2.11 -8.71 13.43
CA LYS A 55 -2.02 -7.32 12.95
C LYS A 55 -0.75 -6.96 12.20
N LYS A 56 0.40 -7.47 12.64
CA LYS A 56 1.70 -7.21 11.99
C LYS A 56 1.82 -7.97 10.68
N GLY A 57 1.43 -9.24 10.69
CA GLY A 57 1.43 -10.08 9.50
C GLY A 57 0.46 -9.53 8.45
N LEU A 58 -0.76 -9.19 8.86
CA LEU A 58 -1.78 -8.62 7.99
C LEU A 58 -1.32 -7.31 7.35
N ALA A 59 -0.77 -6.37 8.14
CA ALA A 59 -0.23 -5.13 7.59
C ALA A 59 0.90 -5.39 6.58
N GLN A 60 1.83 -6.31 6.88
CA GLN A 60 2.94 -6.63 5.96
C GLN A 60 2.46 -7.27 4.65
N MET A 61 1.45 -8.15 4.71
CA MET A 61 0.85 -8.75 3.52
C MET A 61 0.14 -7.68 2.67
N LEU A 62 -0.65 -6.81 3.29
CA LEU A 62 -1.30 -5.69 2.59
C LEU A 62 -0.29 -4.73 1.97
N ILE A 63 0.81 -4.38 2.67
CA ILE A 63 1.88 -3.54 2.12
C ILE A 63 2.48 -4.20 0.88
N SER A 64 2.81 -5.49 0.95
CA SER A 64 3.34 -6.24 -0.18
C SER A 64 2.36 -6.26 -1.36
N ASP A 65 1.09 -6.51 -1.09
CA ASP A 65 0.05 -6.61 -2.11
C ASP A 65 -0.24 -5.27 -2.81
N LEU A 66 -0.30 -4.19 -2.02
CA LEU A 66 -0.49 -2.84 -2.54
C LEU A 66 0.77 -2.30 -3.23
N SER A 67 1.97 -2.75 -2.85
CA SER A 67 3.23 -2.33 -3.48
C SER A 67 3.37 -2.77 -4.95
N ALA A 68 2.60 -3.78 -5.36
CA ALA A 68 2.56 -4.23 -6.75
C ALA A 68 1.92 -3.19 -7.71
N HIS A 69 1.32 -2.14 -7.16
CA HIS A 69 0.62 -1.10 -7.89
C HIS A 69 1.37 0.22 -7.95
N GLU A 70 1.26 0.86 -9.12
CA GLU A 70 1.91 2.13 -9.38
C GLU A 70 1.08 3.35 -8.95
N SER A 71 -0.11 3.18 -8.37
CA SER A 71 -0.97 4.32 -7.97
C SER A 71 -0.46 5.04 -6.71
N VAL A 72 0.25 4.34 -5.82
CA VAL A 72 0.64 4.85 -4.50
C VAL A 72 2.10 4.53 -4.17
N ARG A 73 2.70 5.28 -3.25
CA ARG A 73 3.97 4.92 -2.61
C ARG A 73 3.66 4.35 -1.22
N LEU A 74 4.07 3.12 -0.95
CA LEU A 74 3.83 2.49 0.34
C LEU A 74 4.98 2.81 1.30
N VAL A 75 4.64 3.11 2.54
CA VAL A 75 5.60 3.16 3.64
C VAL A 75 5.97 1.74 4.05
N GLU A 76 7.27 1.48 4.20
CA GLU A 76 7.78 0.19 4.67
C GLU A 76 7.36 -0.07 6.13
N ARG A 77 7.10 -1.34 6.46
CA ARG A 77 6.66 -1.76 7.79
C ARG A 77 7.69 -1.45 8.87
N GLU A 78 8.97 -1.60 8.57
CA GLU A 78 10.09 -1.29 9.48
C GLU A 78 10.09 0.20 9.84
N ARG A 79 9.77 1.08 8.88
CA ARG A 79 9.68 2.53 9.12
C ARG A 79 8.51 2.87 10.03
N LEU A 80 7.35 2.20 9.86
CA LEU A 80 6.25 2.32 10.81
C LEU A 80 6.67 1.85 12.20
N GLN A 81 7.32 0.69 12.33
CA GLN A 81 7.75 0.16 13.63
C GLN A 81 8.72 1.13 14.34
N GLN A 82 9.67 1.72 13.62
CA GLN A 82 10.57 2.74 14.17
C GLN A 82 9.80 3.95 14.73
N VAL A 83 8.81 4.47 14.01
CA VAL A 83 7.99 5.59 14.48
C VAL A 83 7.16 5.21 15.72
N LEU A 84 6.63 4.00 15.77
CA LEU A 84 5.91 3.51 16.95
C LEU A 84 6.83 3.41 18.18
N ASP A 85 8.05 2.90 17.99
CA ASP A 85 9.06 2.80 19.04
C ASP A 85 9.50 4.19 19.55
N GLU A 86 9.71 5.15 18.63
CA GLU A 86 10.04 6.55 18.95
C GLU A 86 8.94 7.24 19.77
N LEU A 87 7.67 6.99 19.42
CA LEU A 87 6.52 7.53 20.14
C LEU A 87 6.23 6.78 21.45
N LYS A 88 6.96 5.70 21.74
CA LYS A 88 6.72 4.78 22.87
C LYS A 88 5.27 4.26 22.88
N LEU A 89 4.68 4.13 21.69
CA LEU A 89 3.35 3.56 21.54
C LEU A 89 3.49 2.04 21.57
N ASN A 90 2.73 1.41 22.45
CA ASN A 90 2.70 -0.03 22.48
C ASN A 90 1.82 -0.54 21.34
N GLN A 91 2.13 -1.74 20.89
CA GLN A 91 1.34 -2.40 19.85
C GLN A 91 -0.11 -2.65 20.29
N SER A 92 -0.42 -2.59 21.59
CA SER A 92 -1.76 -2.75 22.16
C SER A 92 -2.61 -1.48 22.14
N ASP A 93 -2.00 -0.34 21.82
CA ASP A 93 -2.65 0.95 21.95
C ASP A 93 -3.53 1.16 20.73
N LYS A 94 -4.85 1.27 20.94
CA LYS A 94 -5.79 1.61 19.88
C LYS A 94 -5.35 2.94 19.28
N PHE A 95 -5.17 2.98 17.96
CA PHE A 95 -4.84 4.22 17.28
C PHE A 95 -6.11 5.08 17.19
N ASP A 96 -6.26 6.02 18.13
CA ASP A 96 -7.26 7.07 17.97
C ASP A 96 -6.91 7.99 16.77
N PRO A 97 -7.86 8.78 16.26
CA PRO A 97 -7.62 9.64 15.11
C PRO A 97 -6.45 10.63 15.28
N GLU A 98 -6.23 11.14 16.50
CA GLU A 98 -5.15 12.09 16.77
C GLU A 98 -3.77 11.42 16.67
N THR A 99 -3.65 10.23 17.26
CA THR A 99 -2.44 9.39 17.22
C THR A 99 -2.15 8.96 15.79
N ALA A 100 -3.17 8.51 15.06
CA ALA A 100 -3.06 8.15 13.65
C ALA A 100 -2.54 9.34 12.81
N ASN A 101 -3.12 10.54 12.99
CA ASN A 101 -2.66 11.74 12.29
C ASN A 101 -1.20 12.08 12.60
N ARG A 102 -0.77 11.94 13.87
CA ARG A 102 0.63 12.15 14.26
C ARG A 102 1.57 11.14 13.60
N ILE A 103 1.22 9.86 13.61
CA ILE A 103 1.97 8.79 12.94
C ILE A 103 2.09 9.11 11.44
N GLY A 104 0.97 9.44 10.79
CA GLY A 104 0.96 9.77 9.36
C GLY A 104 1.87 10.94 9.00
N LYS A 105 1.89 12.00 9.81
CA LYS A 105 2.80 13.15 9.62
C LYS A 105 4.27 12.74 9.74
N LEU A 106 4.63 11.92 10.72
CA LEU A 106 6.02 11.45 10.91
C LEU A 106 6.48 10.51 9.78
N LEU A 107 5.54 9.77 9.19
CA LEU A 107 5.79 8.89 8.05
C LEU A 107 5.74 9.62 6.71
N GLY A 108 5.35 10.90 6.67
CA GLY A 108 5.09 11.62 5.43
C GLY A 108 3.97 11.01 4.58
N ALA A 109 3.04 10.29 5.23
CA ALA A 109 1.94 9.62 4.58
C ALA A 109 0.76 10.59 4.40
N ARG A 110 0.29 10.74 3.15
CA ARG A 110 -0.93 11.50 2.84
C ARG A 110 -2.18 10.74 3.27
N TYR A 111 -2.16 9.42 3.10
CA TYR A 111 -3.25 8.54 3.53
C TYR A 111 -2.76 7.48 4.50
N LEU A 112 -3.63 7.13 5.44
CA LEU A 112 -3.47 6.02 6.36
C LEU A 112 -4.49 4.94 6.03
N VAL A 113 -4.06 3.68 6.05
CA VAL A 113 -4.95 2.52 6.12
C VAL A 113 -4.90 2.02 7.55
N MET A 114 -6.04 2.07 8.24
CA MET A 114 -6.18 1.59 9.62
C MET A 114 -7.51 0.90 9.80
N GLY A 115 -7.63 0.05 10.81
CA GLY A 115 -8.86 -0.70 11.00
C GLY A 115 -8.72 -1.76 12.06
N GLY A 116 -9.61 -2.75 12.01
CA GLY A 116 -9.63 -3.81 12.98
C GLY A 116 -10.13 -5.12 12.41
N TYR A 117 -9.99 -6.17 13.19
CA TYR A 117 -10.47 -7.49 12.86
C TYR A 117 -10.98 -8.20 14.10
N PHE A 118 -11.91 -9.12 13.88
CA PHE A 118 -12.47 -9.96 14.92
C PHE A 118 -12.86 -11.30 14.33
N ASP A 119 -12.87 -12.33 15.16
CA ASP A 119 -13.44 -13.62 14.85
C ASP A 119 -14.73 -13.82 15.61
N VAL A 120 -15.73 -14.34 14.91
CA VAL A 120 -17.01 -14.73 15.48
C VAL A 120 -17.39 -16.08 14.92
N MET A 121 -17.60 -17.05 15.81
CA MET A 121 -17.86 -18.45 15.47
C MET A 121 -16.75 -19.06 14.59
N ASN A 122 -16.93 -19.10 13.28
CA ASN A 122 -15.97 -19.62 12.30
C ASN A 122 -15.72 -18.63 11.15
N THR A 123 -15.96 -17.35 11.39
CA THR A 123 -15.75 -16.28 10.43
C THR A 123 -14.74 -15.30 11.02
N LEU A 124 -13.69 -15.03 10.27
CA LEU A 124 -12.79 -13.91 10.50
C LEU A 124 -13.27 -12.75 9.64
N ARG A 125 -13.47 -11.58 10.25
CA ARG A 125 -13.79 -10.34 9.55
C ARG A 125 -12.68 -9.32 9.77
N VAL A 126 -12.34 -8.58 8.71
CA VAL A 126 -11.43 -7.43 8.77
C VAL A 126 -12.12 -6.24 8.13
N ASP A 127 -12.09 -5.11 8.82
CA ASP A 127 -12.56 -3.82 8.33
C ASP A 127 -11.37 -2.85 8.24
N ALA A 128 -11.25 -2.14 7.12
CA ALA A 128 -10.22 -1.13 6.89
C ALA A 128 -10.85 0.22 6.54
N ARG A 129 -10.19 1.30 6.95
CA ARG A 129 -10.55 2.68 6.67
C ARG A 129 -9.35 3.38 6.06
N VAL A 130 -9.60 4.07 4.95
CA VAL A 130 -8.64 5.00 4.34
C VAL A 130 -8.91 6.38 4.93
N VAL A 131 -7.93 6.94 5.61
CA VAL A 131 -8.01 8.23 6.30
C VAL A 131 -7.03 9.21 5.69
N GLU A 132 -7.45 10.45 5.44
CA GLU A 132 -6.55 11.53 5.03
C GLU A 132 -5.86 12.13 6.26
N THR A 133 -4.53 12.02 6.31
CA THR A 133 -3.72 12.39 7.48
C THR A 133 -3.86 13.86 7.89
N GLU A 134 -4.06 14.74 6.92
CA GLU A 134 -4.13 16.19 7.17
C GLU A 134 -5.42 16.59 7.89
N THR A 135 -6.55 16.01 7.47
CA THR A 135 -7.88 16.38 7.95
C THR A 135 -8.46 15.39 8.97
N GLY A 136 -7.88 14.19 9.08
CA GLY A 136 -8.45 13.07 9.84
C GLY A 136 -9.72 12.50 9.21
N ARG A 137 -10.09 12.93 7.99
CA ARG A 137 -11.33 12.53 7.34
C ARG A 137 -11.22 11.10 6.81
N ILE A 138 -12.23 10.28 7.12
CA ILE A 138 -12.39 8.97 6.49
C ILE A 138 -12.81 9.18 5.04
N ILE A 139 -11.97 8.73 4.12
CA ILE A 139 -12.22 8.75 2.67
C ILE A 139 -13.17 7.63 2.29
N ARG A 140 -12.86 6.42 2.77
CA ARG A 140 -13.58 5.19 2.45
C ARG A 140 -13.39 4.17 3.56
N SER A 141 -14.40 3.33 3.74
CA SER A 141 -14.33 2.10 4.52
C SER A 141 -14.57 0.91 3.60
N VAL A 142 -13.77 -0.13 3.75
CA VAL A 142 -13.87 -1.41 3.03
C VAL A 142 -13.76 -2.54 4.06
N GLY A 143 -14.25 -3.73 3.73
CA GLY A 143 -14.19 -4.85 4.65
C GLY A 143 -14.36 -6.17 3.93
N ALA A 144 -13.76 -7.21 4.49
CA ALA A 144 -13.81 -8.56 3.96
C ALA A 144 -13.98 -9.56 5.09
N ASP A 145 -14.68 -10.65 4.80
CA ASP A 145 -14.83 -11.77 5.72
C ASP A 145 -14.62 -13.10 5.00
N SER A 146 -14.17 -14.09 5.77
CA SER A 146 -13.98 -15.45 5.28
C SER A 146 -13.83 -16.43 6.44
N THR A 147 -13.79 -17.72 6.13
CA THR A 147 -13.39 -18.72 7.12
C THR A 147 -11.89 -18.65 7.38
N PRO A 148 -11.41 -19.01 8.60
CA PRO A 148 -9.97 -18.99 8.94
C PRO A 148 -9.06 -19.75 7.95
N ASP A 149 -9.55 -20.81 7.33
CA ASP A 149 -8.80 -21.61 6.34
C ASP A 149 -8.60 -20.89 5.00
N ARG A 150 -9.41 -19.85 4.75
CA ARG A 150 -9.39 -19.01 3.55
C ARG A 150 -8.86 -17.61 3.86
N PHE A 151 -8.00 -17.50 4.87
CA PHE A 151 -7.36 -16.25 5.27
C PHE A 151 -6.74 -15.49 4.08
N LEU A 152 -6.06 -16.19 3.16
CA LEU A 152 -5.53 -15.56 1.95
C LEU A 152 -6.62 -14.88 1.09
N THR A 153 -7.78 -15.51 0.94
CA THR A 153 -8.90 -14.92 0.17
C THR A 153 -9.39 -13.65 0.85
N LEU A 154 -9.51 -13.66 2.19
CA LEU A 154 -9.89 -12.48 2.96
C LEU A 154 -8.92 -11.32 2.70
N GLU A 155 -7.62 -11.57 2.86
CA GLU A 155 -6.58 -10.55 2.70
C GLU A 155 -6.56 -10.01 1.27
N GLN A 156 -6.72 -10.88 0.27
CA GLN A 156 -6.77 -10.49 -1.14
C GLN A 156 -7.99 -9.64 -1.49
N THR A 157 -9.17 -9.99 -0.99
CA THR A 157 -10.37 -9.16 -1.19
C THR A 157 -10.14 -7.77 -0.61
N LEU A 158 -9.62 -7.70 0.61
CA LEU A 158 -9.32 -6.42 1.26
C LEU A 158 -8.28 -5.59 0.48
N ALA A 159 -7.21 -6.23 0.01
CA ALA A 159 -6.18 -5.57 -0.80
C ALA A 159 -6.72 -5.06 -2.14
N GLN A 160 -7.61 -5.83 -2.79
CA GLN A 160 -8.27 -5.43 -4.04
C GLN A 160 -9.20 -4.22 -3.84
N ASP A 161 -9.99 -4.22 -2.77
CA ASP A 161 -10.88 -3.11 -2.45
C ASP A 161 -10.08 -1.84 -2.11
N LEU A 162 -9.06 -1.95 -1.26
CA LEU A 162 -8.16 -0.84 -0.94
C LEU A 162 -7.48 -0.27 -2.19
N ARG A 163 -7.03 -1.15 -3.09
CA ARG A 163 -6.45 -0.74 -4.36
C ARG A 163 -7.45 0.04 -5.20
N ALA A 164 -8.70 -0.42 -5.33
CA ALA A 164 -9.73 0.28 -6.08
C ALA A 164 -9.95 1.70 -5.53
N VAL A 165 -9.92 1.87 -4.20
CA VAL A 165 -9.97 3.20 -3.57
C VAL A 165 -8.80 4.08 -4.01
N PHE A 166 -7.57 3.56 -3.98
CA PHE A 166 -6.40 4.36 -4.39
C PHE A 166 -6.36 4.66 -5.89
N GLU A 167 -6.88 3.76 -6.73
CA GLU A 167 -7.05 4.02 -8.16
C GLU A 167 -8.07 5.15 -8.40
N GLU A 168 -9.21 5.16 -7.69
CA GLU A 168 -10.21 6.25 -7.76
C GLU A 168 -9.61 7.60 -7.31
N LEU A 169 -8.86 7.61 -6.19
CA LEU A 169 -8.21 8.81 -5.66
C LEU A 169 -7.09 9.37 -6.55
N THR A 170 -6.49 8.54 -7.40
CA THR A 170 -5.38 8.94 -8.27
C THR A 170 -5.83 9.21 -9.71
N ALA A 171 -6.87 8.53 -10.19
CA ALA A 171 -7.49 8.80 -11.48
C ALA A 171 -8.15 10.18 -11.55
N THR A 172 -8.70 10.65 -10.42
CA THR A 172 -9.19 12.03 -10.29
C THR A 172 -8.06 13.07 -10.33
N ALA A 173 -6.82 12.67 -10.06
CA ALA A 173 -5.65 13.55 -10.07
C ALA A 173 -4.93 13.60 -11.44
N GLU A 174 -5.02 12.55 -12.27
CA GLU A 174 -4.43 12.47 -13.62
C GLU A 174 -5.48 12.17 -14.71
N PRO A 175 -6.29 13.16 -15.16
CA PRO A 175 -7.26 12.94 -16.23
C PRO A 175 -6.56 12.54 -17.53
N GLY A 176 -6.89 11.34 -18.04
CA GLY A 176 -6.44 10.83 -19.35
C GLY A 176 -5.46 9.66 -19.32
N LYS A 177 -4.98 9.23 -18.15
CA LYS A 177 -4.14 8.03 -18.02
C LYS A 177 -5.00 6.80 -17.73
N ALA A 178 -4.98 5.82 -18.63
CA ALA A 178 -5.67 4.56 -18.41
C ALA A 178 -5.17 3.91 -17.09
N PRO A 179 -6.04 3.24 -16.31
CA PRO A 179 -5.65 2.60 -15.07
C PRO A 179 -4.47 1.65 -15.34
N ALA A 180 -3.40 1.80 -14.55
CA ALA A 180 -2.23 0.96 -14.68
C ALA A 180 -2.65 -0.50 -14.46
N LYS A 181 -2.37 -1.37 -15.44
CA LYS A 181 -2.68 -2.79 -15.29
C LYS A 181 -1.93 -3.35 -14.07
N PRO A 182 -2.57 -4.17 -13.23
CA PRO A 182 -1.90 -4.82 -12.11
C PRO A 182 -0.69 -5.59 -12.61
N LYS A 183 0.48 -5.25 -12.09
CA LYS A 183 1.58 -6.21 -12.10
C LYS A 183 1.17 -7.30 -11.11
N PRO A 184 1.32 -8.60 -11.45
CA PRO A 184 1.07 -9.65 -10.48
C PRO A 184 1.99 -9.38 -9.28
N ALA A 185 1.38 -9.22 -8.10
CA ALA A 185 2.12 -9.11 -6.86
C ALA A 185 3.00 -10.37 -6.74
N ARG A 186 4.31 -10.17 -6.91
CA ARG A 186 5.27 -11.26 -6.93
C ARG A 186 5.36 -11.81 -5.51
N GLY A 187 5.28 -13.13 -5.37
CA GLY A 187 5.58 -13.77 -4.11
C GLY A 187 4.42 -14.11 -3.18
N LYS A 188 3.20 -14.05 -3.70
CA LYS A 188 2.00 -14.55 -3.03
C LYS A 188 1.96 -16.08 -3.03
N PRO A 189 1.63 -16.71 -1.89
CA PRO A 189 1.39 -18.14 -1.87
C PRO A 189 0.04 -18.47 -2.54
N ARG A 190 -0.14 -19.70 -3.01
CA ARG A 190 -1.42 -20.17 -3.58
C ARG A 190 -2.51 -20.34 -2.53
N ARG A 191 -2.12 -20.61 -1.29
CA ARG A 191 -2.98 -20.73 -0.12
C ARG A 191 -2.23 -20.17 1.08
N LEU A 192 -2.96 -19.59 2.03
CA LEU A 192 -2.42 -19.25 3.33
C LEU A 192 -3.55 -19.43 4.34
N THR A 193 -3.34 -20.29 5.33
CA THR A 193 -4.26 -20.44 6.46
C THR A 193 -3.97 -19.36 7.49
N ARG A 194 -4.96 -19.04 8.31
CA ARG A 194 -4.79 -18.12 9.45
C ARG A 194 -3.65 -18.55 10.36
N ASP A 195 -3.48 -19.84 10.62
CA ASP A 195 -2.46 -20.32 11.55
C ASP A 195 -1.04 -20.13 11.00
N THR A 196 -0.84 -20.30 9.69
CA THR A 196 0.45 -19.98 9.05
C THR A 196 0.69 -18.47 9.03
N ALA A 197 -0.35 -17.66 8.79
CA ALA A 197 -0.25 -16.21 8.89
C ALA A 197 0.09 -15.73 10.32
N LEU A 198 -0.45 -16.39 11.35
CA LEU A 198 -0.13 -16.14 12.76
C LEU A 198 1.32 -16.49 13.09
N ARG A 199 1.86 -17.58 12.54
CA ARG A 199 3.29 -17.91 12.68
C ARG A 199 4.17 -16.86 12.03
N TYR A 200 3.80 -16.42 10.83
CA TYR A 200 4.51 -15.33 10.17
C TYR A 200 4.48 -14.04 11.00
N ALA A 201 3.32 -13.69 11.55
CA ALA A 201 3.18 -12.51 12.40
C ALA A 201 3.99 -12.62 13.71
N ARG A 202 4.07 -13.81 14.33
CA ARG A 202 4.97 -14.08 15.46
C ARG A 202 6.43 -13.84 15.10
N ALA A 203 6.87 -14.25 13.92
CA ALA A 203 8.23 -14.03 13.48
C ALA A 203 8.56 -12.54 13.32
N LEU A 204 7.64 -11.76 12.71
CA LEU A 204 7.81 -10.32 12.57
C LEU A 204 7.90 -9.64 13.94
N ASP A 205 7.02 -10.01 14.87
CA ASP A 205 7.07 -9.47 16.23
C ASP A 205 8.38 -9.83 16.97
N ALA A 206 8.84 -11.08 16.83
CA ALA A 206 10.13 -11.50 17.40
C ALA A 206 11.30 -10.70 16.79
N LYS A 207 11.30 -10.49 15.47
CA LYS A 207 12.30 -9.66 14.77
C LYS A 207 12.30 -8.22 15.29
N ASP A 208 11.14 -7.60 15.46
CA ASP A 208 11.02 -6.24 16.00
C ASP A 208 11.55 -6.14 17.43
N ARG A 209 11.37 -7.19 18.25
CA ARG A 209 11.94 -7.32 19.60
C ARG A 209 13.40 -7.74 19.62
N LYS A 210 14.03 -7.92 18.46
CA LYS A 210 15.40 -8.43 18.29
C LYS A 210 15.62 -9.86 18.81
N ASP A 211 14.54 -10.63 19.01
CA ASP A 211 14.60 -12.06 19.27
C ASP A 211 14.73 -12.82 17.93
N LEU A 212 15.95 -12.81 17.41
CA LEU A 212 16.24 -13.38 16.09
C LEU A 212 16.11 -14.91 16.06
N GLU A 213 16.32 -15.58 17.20
CA GLU A 213 16.21 -17.04 17.28
C GLU A 213 14.76 -17.49 17.16
N THR A 214 13.83 -16.84 17.89
CA THR A 214 12.40 -17.09 17.71
C THR A 214 11.93 -16.70 16.31
N ALA A 215 12.41 -15.57 15.76
CA ALA A 215 12.07 -15.15 14.41
C ALA A 215 12.45 -16.18 13.35
N LYS A 216 13.71 -16.68 13.38
CA LYS A 216 14.19 -17.74 12.48
C LYS A 216 13.38 -19.03 12.62
N LYS A 217 13.10 -19.44 13.86
CA LYS A 217 12.31 -20.65 14.14
C LYS A 217 10.91 -20.59 13.54
N GLU A 218 10.19 -19.49 13.78
CA GLU A 218 8.83 -19.31 13.26
C GLU A 218 8.85 -19.18 11.72
N LEU A 219 9.77 -18.42 11.13
CA LEU A 219 9.91 -18.32 9.67
C LEU A 219 10.24 -19.66 9.01
N THR A 220 11.12 -20.46 9.61
CA THR A 220 11.44 -21.81 9.12
C THR A 220 10.20 -22.69 9.10
N ALA A 221 9.37 -22.62 10.14
CA ALA A 221 8.11 -23.35 10.18
C ALA A 221 7.11 -22.87 9.11
N VAL A 222 7.04 -21.55 8.88
CA VAL A 222 6.20 -20.95 7.82
C VAL A 222 6.65 -21.42 6.43
N VAL A 223 7.95 -21.33 6.12
CA VAL A 223 8.49 -21.73 4.81
C VAL A 223 8.33 -23.24 4.59
N LYS A 224 8.46 -24.06 5.64
CA LYS A 224 8.19 -25.50 5.55
C LYS A 224 6.72 -25.80 5.24
N ALA A 225 5.80 -25.06 5.86
CA ALA A 225 4.36 -25.25 5.66
C ALA A 225 3.86 -24.67 4.32
N GLN A 226 4.44 -23.55 3.88
CA GLN A 226 4.05 -22.80 2.69
C GLN A 226 5.29 -22.34 1.90
N PRO A 227 5.95 -23.23 1.13
CA PRO A 227 7.22 -22.93 0.47
C PRO A 227 7.16 -21.83 -0.60
N ASP A 228 5.99 -21.57 -1.17
CA ASP A 228 5.74 -20.51 -2.15
C ASP A 228 5.44 -19.14 -1.50
N PHE A 229 5.44 -19.04 -0.17
CA PHE A 229 5.26 -17.77 0.53
C PHE A 229 6.56 -16.95 0.54
N GLN A 230 6.78 -16.12 -0.49
CA GLN A 230 8.06 -15.45 -0.68
C GLN A 230 8.39 -14.40 0.38
N LEU A 231 7.38 -13.77 1.01
CA LEU A 231 7.64 -12.83 2.11
C LEU A 231 8.37 -13.52 3.27
N ALA A 232 7.91 -14.72 3.63
CA ALA A 232 8.54 -15.50 4.70
C ALA A 232 9.92 -16.03 4.29
N SER A 233 10.09 -16.51 3.06
CA SER A 233 11.38 -17.04 2.61
C SER A 233 12.43 -15.95 2.44
N THR A 234 12.04 -14.75 1.96
CA THR A 234 12.94 -13.59 1.86
C THR A 234 13.40 -13.14 3.24
N GLU A 235 12.48 -13.01 4.19
CA GLU A 235 12.80 -12.63 5.56
C GLU A 235 13.72 -13.66 6.24
N LEU A 236 13.44 -14.97 6.06
CA LEU A 236 14.31 -16.01 6.58
C LEU A 236 15.72 -15.92 6.01
N ALA A 237 15.84 -15.71 4.68
CA ALA A 237 17.13 -15.57 4.02
C ALA A 237 17.92 -14.36 4.50
N LEU A 238 17.26 -13.26 4.86
CA LEU A 238 17.92 -12.08 5.44
C LEU A 238 18.48 -12.35 6.84
N LEU A 239 17.81 -13.19 7.65
CA LEU A 239 18.26 -13.53 9.01
C LEU A 239 19.35 -14.61 9.05
N MET A 240 19.58 -15.33 7.95
CA MET A 240 20.60 -16.37 7.84
C MET A 240 21.94 -15.88 7.30
N LYS A 241 22.02 -14.60 6.90
CA LYS A 241 23.27 -13.94 6.50
C LYS A 241 24.01 -13.39 7.72
#